data_AF-A0A2S2DUF7-F1
#
_entry.id   AF-A0A2S2DUF7-F1
#
_cell.length_a   1.000
_cell.length_b   1.000
_cell.length_c   1.000
_cell.angle_alpha   90.00
_cell.angle_beta   90.00
_cell.angle_gamma   90.00
#
_symmetry.space_group_name_H-M   'P 1'
#
loop_
_entity.id
_entity.type
_entity.pdbx_description
1 polymer ?
#
loop_
_entity_poly.entity_id
_entity_poly.type
_entity_poly.pdbx_seq_one_letter_code
_entity_poly.pdbx_strand_id
1 'polypeptide(L)'
;MRKYIIFFLGIFLISCRKEAIPVKTVVPEKKIVIQDKLVNFRWNQIGAKNIQENMTQADELLLVYSIVSIENQQVVQIQQASHYLGKVKQGAIINLKDIPPLSIKLKPGQSLGVQVTLWEVDDYQQVQQLLRQVNQWGGVLQVPVSLLELSSVTNPFGWFMWGLRASGLGMELWSKWDGNDRLGISEMQITWDKVASMNKKGTWKSGPKMLNDYHYDFSYEISVRD
;
A
#
# COMPACT_ATOMS: atom_id res chain seq x y z
N MET A 1 5.45 -102.19 -7.50
CA MET A 1 5.79 -100.88 -8.09
C MET A 1 4.79 -100.50 -9.18
N ARG A 2 3.54 -100.07 -8.86
CA ARG A 2 2.58 -99.51 -9.85
C ARG A 2 1.30 -98.97 -9.19
N LYS A 3 1.36 -98.19 -8.11
CA LYS A 3 0.13 -97.69 -7.43
C LYS A 3 0.17 -96.23 -6.92
N TYR A 4 1.17 -95.43 -7.27
CA TYR A 4 1.29 -94.06 -6.73
C TYR A 4 1.56 -92.97 -7.79
N ILE A 5 1.08 -93.14 -9.04
CA ILE A 5 1.29 -92.17 -10.13
C ILE A 5 -0.03 -91.50 -10.59
N ILE A 6 -1.06 -91.45 -9.75
CA ILE A 6 -2.33 -90.74 -10.09
C ILE A 6 -2.83 -89.94 -8.89
N PHE A 7 -1.95 -89.18 -8.23
CA PHE A 7 -2.37 -88.22 -7.19
C PHE A 7 -1.58 -86.90 -7.24
N PHE A 8 -1.01 -86.56 -8.39
CA PHE A 8 -0.18 -85.35 -8.55
C PHE A 8 -0.58 -84.48 -9.75
N LEU A 9 -1.85 -84.55 -10.18
CA LEU A 9 -2.34 -83.78 -11.33
C LEU A 9 -3.64 -82.99 -11.06
N GLY A 10 -3.87 -82.55 -9.82
CA GLY A 10 -5.14 -81.94 -9.43
C GLY A 10 -5.07 -80.76 -8.46
N ILE A 11 -3.94 -80.04 -8.33
CA ILE A 11 -3.83 -78.91 -7.38
C ILE A 11 -3.12 -77.68 -7.98
N PHE A 12 -3.34 -77.37 -9.26
CA PHE A 12 -2.76 -76.14 -9.87
C PHE A 12 -3.79 -75.21 -10.51
N LEU A 13 -5.03 -75.19 -10.03
CA LEU A 13 -6.05 -74.21 -10.46
C LEU A 13 -6.74 -73.49 -9.30
N ILE A 14 -6.01 -73.13 -8.25
CA ILE A 14 -6.47 -72.09 -7.33
C ILE A 14 -5.91 -70.75 -7.83
N SER A 15 -6.65 -70.16 -8.77
CA SER A 15 -6.46 -68.80 -9.25
C SER A 15 -6.56 -67.83 -8.08
N CYS A 16 -5.45 -67.21 -7.73
CA CYS A 16 -5.40 -66.14 -6.74
C CYS A 16 -6.06 -64.91 -7.36
N ARG A 17 -7.36 -64.70 -7.10
CA ARG A 17 -8.02 -63.41 -7.34
C ARG A 17 -7.37 -62.40 -6.38
N LYS A 18 -6.37 -61.67 -6.88
CA LYS A 18 -5.90 -60.46 -6.20
C LYS A 18 -7.03 -59.44 -6.28
N GLU A 19 -7.61 -59.10 -5.14
CA GLU A 19 -8.45 -57.92 -5.04
C GLU A 19 -7.64 -56.72 -5.54
N ALA A 20 -8.19 -56.00 -6.51
CA ALA A 20 -7.59 -54.78 -6.99
C ALA A 20 -7.58 -53.78 -5.83
N ILE A 21 -6.39 -53.54 -5.27
CA ILE A 21 -6.18 -52.47 -4.30
C ILE A 21 -6.63 -51.18 -5.01
N PRO A 22 -7.62 -50.44 -4.48
CA PRO A 22 -8.02 -49.20 -5.08
C PRO A 22 -6.80 -48.28 -5.04
N VAL A 23 -6.25 -47.99 -6.23
CA VAL A 23 -5.23 -46.97 -6.38
C VAL A 23 -5.90 -45.68 -5.96
N LYS A 24 -5.60 -45.21 -4.75
CA LYS A 24 -5.95 -43.85 -4.34
C LYS A 24 -5.25 -42.94 -5.33
N THR A 25 -6.02 -42.38 -6.25
CA THR A 25 -5.56 -41.28 -7.10
C THR A 25 -5.19 -40.16 -6.14
N VAL A 26 -3.89 -40.04 -5.84
CA VAL A 26 -3.37 -38.88 -5.14
C VAL A 26 -3.53 -37.74 -6.14
N VAL A 27 -4.65 -37.03 -6.02
CA VAL A 27 -4.83 -35.75 -6.69
C VAL A 27 -3.62 -34.92 -6.23
N PRO A 28 -2.74 -34.49 -7.14
CA PRO A 28 -1.59 -33.69 -6.72
C PRO A 28 -2.14 -32.45 -6.04
N GLU A 29 -1.88 -32.34 -4.73
CA GLU A 29 -2.20 -31.15 -3.98
C GLU A 29 -1.49 -30.00 -4.67
N LYS A 30 -2.29 -29.11 -5.27
CA LYS A 30 -1.79 -27.99 -6.05
C LYS A 30 -0.99 -27.12 -5.09
N LYS A 31 0.33 -27.27 -5.07
CA LYS A 31 1.22 -26.40 -4.28
C LYS A 31 0.86 -24.97 -4.64
N ILE A 32 0.27 -24.25 -3.69
CA ILE A 32 -0.03 -22.84 -3.84
C ILE A 32 1.35 -22.18 -3.92
N VAL A 33 1.76 -21.79 -5.13
CA VAL A 33 2.99 -21.01 -5.32
C VAL A 33 2.68 -19.65 -4.73
N ILE A 34 3.19 -19.42 -3.51
CA ILE A 34 3.03 -18.14 -2.84
C ILE A 34 3.98 -17.17 -3.54
N GLN A 35 3.43 -16.30 -4.39
CA GLN A 35 4.20 -15.33 -5.17
C GLN A 35 4.15 -13.95 -4.51
N ASP A 36 5.16 -13.14 -4.77
CA ASP A 36 5.17 -11.76 -4.31
C ASP A 36 4.17 -10.93 -5.11
N LYS A 37 3.43 -10.04 -4.45
CA LYS A 37 2.46 -9.16 -5.12
C LYS A 37 3.11 -7.85 -5.51
N LEU A 38 2.99 -7.44 -6.77
CA LEU A 38 3.30 -6.09 -7.19
C LEU A 38 2.07 -5.19 -7.00
N VAL A 39 2.19 -4.23 -6.10
CA VAL A 39 1.13 -3.28 -5.77
C VAL A 39 1.47 -1.92 -6.37
N ASN A 40 0.51 -1.33 -7.08
CA ASN A 40 0.62 0.01 -7.65
C ASN A 40 -0.43 0.93 -7.03
N PHE A 41 -0.02 2.11 -6.60
CA PHE A 41 -0.90 3.19 -6.17
C PHE A 41 -0.95 4.26 -7.25
N ARG A 42 -2.15 4.76 -7.59
CA ARG A 42 -2.33 5.84 -8.56
C ARG A 42 -3.42 6.80 -8.14
N TRP A 43 -3.13 8.09 -8.25
CA TRP A 43 -4.13 9.11 -8.02
C TRP A 43 -5.16 9.16 -9.14
N ASN A 44 -6.41 9.49 -8.78
CA ASN A 44 -7.46 9.78 -9.76
C ASN A 44 -7.75 11.29 -9.78
N GLN A 45 -8.22 11.83 -8.67
CA GLN A 45 -8.61 13.25 -8.59
C GLN A 45 -8.74 13.73 -7.15
N ILE A 46 -8.70 15.07 -7.01
CA ILE A 46 -9.14 15.81 -5.83
C ILE A 46 -10.25 16.79 -6.25
N GLY A 47 -11.28 16.94 -5.42
CA GLY A 47 -12.34 17.93 -5.60
C GLY A 47 -12.41 18.89 -4.43
N ALA A 48 -12.31 20.19 -4.68
CA ALA A 48 -12.42 21.24 -3.66
C ALA A 48 -13.87 21.66 -3.50
N LYS A 49 -14.61 21.05 -2.56
CA LYS A 49 -16.01 21.40 -2.28
C LYS A 49 -16.12 22.72 -1.52
N ASN A 50 -15.20 22.93 -0.59
CA ASN A 50 -15.03 24.18 0.14
C ASN A 50 -13.55 24.40 0.45
N ILE A 51 -13.14 25.65 0.52
CA ILE A 51 -11.74 26.07 0.76
C ILE A 51 -11.68 26.97 1.99
N GLN A 52 -10.52 27.03 2.65
CA GLN A 52 -10.37 27.79 3.89
C GLN A 52 -10.33 29.31 3.64
N GLU A 53 -9.68 29.73 2.54
CA GLU A 53 -9.35 31.12 2.31
C GLU A 53 -10.44 31.95 1.63
N ASN A 54 -11.08 32.81 2.41
CA ASN A 54 -12.08 33.77 1.92
C ASN A 54 -11.46 34.97 1.17
N MET A 55 -10.23 35.36 1.51
CA MET A 55 -9.61 36.58 0.97
C MET A 55 -8.98 36.36 -0.41
N THR A 56 -8.17 35.31 -0.56
CA THR A 56 -7.52 34.96 -1.84
C THR A 56 -8.46 34.20 -2.77
N GLN A 57 -9.56 33.64 -2.23
CA GLN A 57 -10.49 32.73 -2.90
C GLN A 57 -9.80 31.49 -3.50
N ALA A 58 -8.61 31.14 -2.98
CA ALA A 58 -7.88 29.96 -3.39
C ALA A 58 -6.93 29.49 -2.28
N ASP A 59 -6.97 28.19 -1.98
CA ASP A 59 -5.98 27.54 -1.12
C ASP A 59 -4.81 27.06 -1.99
N GLU A 60 -3.58 27.23 -1.53
CA GLU A 60 -2.42 26.62 -2.17
C GLU A 60 -2.17 25.24 -1.59
N LEU A 61 -2.25 24.19 -2.43
CA LEU A 61 -2.29 22.82 -1.93
C LEU A 61 -1.06 21.98 -2.28
N LEU A 62 -0.59 21.22 -1.30
CA LEU A 62 0.46 20.20 -1.45
C LEU A 62 -0.07 18.82 -1.05
N LEU A 63 0.13 17.86 -1.95
CA LEU A 63 -0.20 16.46 -1.73
C LEU A 63 1.08 15.69 -1.36
N VAL A 64 1.03 14.95 -0.26
CA VAL A 64 2.10 14.03 0.15
C VAL A 64 1.51 12.64 0.32
N TYR A 65 2.14 11.63 -0.28
CA TYR A 65 1.59 10.28 -0.26
C TYR A 65 2.68 9.22 -0.32
N SER A 66 2.40 8.09 0.31
CA SER A 66 3.34 6.98 0.41
C SER A 66 2.64 5.63 0.44
N ILE A 67 3.33 4.63 -0.09
CA ILE A 67 3.03 3.21 0.14
C ILE A 67 4.21 2.52 0.80
N VAL A 68 3.93 1.68 1.78
CA VAL A 68 4.94 0.98 2.58
C VAL A 68 4.66 -0.52 2.63
N SER A 69 5.72 -1.30 2.73
CA SER A 69 5.63 -2.71 3.12
C SER A 69 6.02 -2.84 4.58
N ILE A 70 5.19 -3.53 5.35
CA ILE A 70 5.32 -3.71 6.79
C ILE A 70 5.49 -5.19 7.09
N GLU A 71 6.51 -5.53 7.87
CA GLU A 71 6.79 -6.88 8.34
C GLU A 71 7.09 -6.81 9.83
N ASN A 72 6.43 -7.66 10.64
CA ASN A 72 6.62 -7.65 12.11
C ASN A 72 6.46 -6.25 12.74
N GLN A 73 5.48 -5.47 12.29
CA GLN A 73 5.21 -4.09 12.73
C GLN A 73 6.31 -3.08 12.40
N GLN A 74 7.24 -3.43 11.51
CA GLN A 74 8.32 -2.57 11.04
C GLN A 74 8.17 -2.28 9.55
N VAL A 75 8.46 -1.05 9.13
CA VAL A 75 8.52 -0.70 7.71
C VAL A 75 9.81 -1.23 7.12
N VAL A 76 9.70 -2.12 6.14
CA VAL A 76 10.85 -2.73 5.46
C VAL A 76 11.13 -2.13 4.09
N GLN A 77 10.12 -1.48 3.48
CA GLN A 77 10.25 -0.79 2.20
C GLN A 77 9.29 0.39 2.15
N ILE A 78 9.73 1.51 1.58
CA ILE A 78 8.91 2.70 1.37
C ILE A 78 9.03 3.24 -0.06
N GLN A 79 7.90 3.70 -0.59
CA GLN A 79 7.79 4.56 -1.76
C GLN A 79 7.01 5.81 -1.35
N GLN A 80 7.52 6.97 -1.71
CA GLN A 80 6.89 8.24 -1.37
C GLN A 80 7.06 9.23 -2.51
N ALA A 81 6.05 10.08 -2.68
CA ALA A 81 6.13 11.22 -3.57
C ALA A 81 5.34 12.40 -3.00
N SER A 82 5.61 13.56 -3.57
CA SER A 82 4.91 14.80 -3.29
C SER A 82 4.52 15.50 -4.58
N HIS A 83 3.38 16.18 -4.57
CA HIS A 83 2.88 16.89 -5.74
C HIS A 83 2.20 18.19 -5.34
N TYR A 84 2.66 19.30 -5.91
CA TYR A 84 2.05 20.60 -5.72
C TYR A 84 0.88 20.76 -6.68
N LEU A 85 -0.27 21.14 -6.14
CA LEU A 85 -1.53 21.27 -6.87
C LEU A 85 -1.80 22.72 -7.30
N GLY A 86 -0.96 23.67 -6.86
CA GLY A 86 -1.17 25.09 -7.14
C GLY A 86 -2.28 25.71 -6.30
N LYS A 87 -2.74 26.87 -6.76
CA LYS A 87 -3.90 27.59 -6.22
C LYS A 87 -5.19 26.90 -6.65
N VAL A 88 -5.93 26.39 -5.68
CA VAL A 88 -7.16 25.63 -5.88
C VAL A 88 -8.34 26.45 -5.41
N LYS A 89 -9.27 26.70 -6.34
CA LYS A 89 -10.51 27.43 -6.07
C LYS A 89 -11.61 26.49 -5.64
N GLN A 90 -12.58 27.03 -4.90
CA GLN A 90 -13.82 26.32 -4.59
C GLN A 90 -14.53 25.84 -5.87
N GLY A 91 -15.04 24.61 -5.84
CA GLY A 91 -15.69 23.93 -6.95
C GLY A 91 -14.73 23.24 -7.92
N ALA A 92 -13.40 23.43 -7.79
CA ALA A 92 -12.44 22.83 -8.70
C ALA A 92 -12.40 21.30 -8.59
N ILE A 93 -12.19 20.64 -9.74
CA ILE A 93 -11.86 19.21 -9.83
C ILE A 93 -10.49 19.11 -10.49
N ILE A 94 -9.52 18.60 -9.74
CA ILE A 94 -8.14 18.46 -10.17
C ILE A 94 -7.93 17.00 -10.59
N ASN A 95 -7.63 16.78 -11.87
CA ASN A 95 -7.27 15.46 -12.38
C ASN A 95 -5.80 15.17 -12.01
N LEU A 96 -5.57 14.01 -11.43
CA LEU A 96 -4.26 13.59 -10.91
C LEU A 96 -3.74 12.31 -11.57
N LYS A 97 -4.41 11.83 -12.63
CA LYS A 97 -4.04 10.58 -13.31
C LYS A 97 -2.68 10.63 -14.00
N ASP A 98 -2.19 11.83 -14.31
CA ASP A 98 -0.90 12.05 -14.95
C ASP A 98 0.27 12.01 -13.95
N ILE A 99 -0.03 12.00 -12.64
CA ILE A 99 0.99 11.80 -11.61
C ILE A 99 1.52 10.36 -11.69
N PRO A 100 2.85 10.15 -11.73
CA PRO A 100 3.42 8.80 -11.77
C PRO A 100 2.93 7.93 -10.60
N PRO A 101 2.59 6.65 -10.85
CA PRO A 101 2.18 5.75 -9.79
C PRO A 101 3.35 5.39 -8.88
N LEU A 102 3.05 5.04 -7.63
CA LEU A 102 4.02 4.39 -6.73
C LEU A 102 3.88 2.88 -6.85
N SER A 103 5.01 2.17 -6.82
CA SER A 103 5.03 0.71 -6.97
C SER A 103 5.84 0.04 -5.87
N ILE A 104 5.25 -0.93 -5.18
CA ILE A 104 5.93 -1.69 -4.12
C ILE A 104 5.69 -3.19 -4.28
N LYS A 105 6.70 -3.97 -3.91
CA LYS A 105 6.64 -5.44 -3.93
C LYS A 105 6.30 -5.94 -2.54
N LEU A 106 5.22 -6.69 -2.41
CA LEU A 106 4.73 -7.22 -1.15
C LEU A 106 4.99 -8.73 -1.07
N LYS A 107 5.86 -9.14 -0.15
CA LYS A 107 6.15 -10.56 0.10
C LYS A 107 5.07 -11.20 0.98
N PRO A 108 4.93 -12.53 0.95
CA PRO A 108 4.03 -13.24 1.86
C PRO A 108 4.34 -12.93 3.32
N GLY A 109 3.30 -12.71 4.13
CA GLY A 109 3.44 -12.31 5.53
C GLY A 109 3.61 -10.81 5.77
N GLN A 110 3.84 -10.01 4.72
CA GLN A 110 3.92 -8.55 4.84
C GLN A 110 2.52 -7.91 4.80
N SER A 111 2.45 -6.61 5.09
CA SER A 111 1.24 -5.79 4.94
C SER A 111 1.55 -4.54 4.13
N LEU A 112 0.61 -4.15 3.28
CA LEU A 112 0.64 -2.86 2.60
C LEU A 112 0.13 -1.78 3.56
N GLY A 113 0.91 -0.73 3.77
CA GLY A 113 0.43 0.53 4.33
C GLY A 113 0.27 1.57 3.22
N VAL A 114 -0.81 2.35 3.24
CA VAL A 114 -1.04 3.47 2.32
C VAL A 114 -1.41 4.69 3.13
N GLN A 115 -0.81 5.82 2.80
CA GLN A 115 -1.12 7.09 3.44
C GLN A 115 -1.11 8.20 2.42
N VAL A 116 -2.09 9.08 2.55
CA VAL A 116 -2.24 10.28 1.74
C VAL A 116 -2.57 11.45 2.65
N THR A 117 -1.91 12.59 2.41
CA THR A 117 -2.05 13.78 3.23
C THR A 117 -2.17 15.00 2.34
N LEU A 118 -3.16 15.84 2.64
CA LEU A 118 -3.36 17.14 2.02
C LEU A 118 -2.93 18.24 2.98
N TRP A 119 -2.15 19.17 2.44
CA TRP A 119 -1.63 20.33 3.13
C TRP A 119 -2.03 21.60 2.40
N GLU A 120 -2.33 22.63 3.16
CA GLU A 120 -2.31 24.02 2.73
C GLU A 120 -0.86 24.54 2.85
N VAL A 121 -0.42 25.40 1.93
CA VAL A 121 0.94 25.94 1.88
C VAL A 121 0.89 27.42 1.59
N ASP A 122 1.30 28.26 2.54
CA ASP A 122 1.27 29.72 2.37
C ASP A 122 2.25 30.23 1.29
N ASP A 123 3.44 29.63 1.21
CA ASP A 123 4.49 30.01 0.27
C ASP A 123 5.20 28.78 -0.31
N TYR A 124 4.71 28.33 -1.47
CA TYR A 124 5.30 27.19 -2.16
C TYR A 124 6.77 27.39 -2.56
N GLN A 125 7.23 28.62 -2.80
CA GLN A 125 8.60 28.89 -3.24
C GLN A 125 9.63 28.36 -2.23
N GLN A 126 9.32 28.50 -0.94
CA GLN A 126 10.19 28.05 0.15
C GLN A 126 10.28 26.52 0.22
N VAL A 127 9.21 25.83 -0.17
CA VAL A 127 9.11 24.37 -0.07
C VAL A 127 9.58 23.68 -1.36
N GLN A 128 9.59 24.41 -2.48
CA GLN A 128 9.89 23.87 -3.80
C GLN A 128 11.29 23.26 -3.92
N GLN A 129 12.30 23.87 -3.32
CA GLN A 129 13.69 23.38 -3.40
C GLN A 129 13.84 22.02 -2.74
N LEU A 130 13.22 21.86 -1.56
CA LEU A 130 13.17 20.64 -0.79
C LEU A 130 12.39 19.53 -1.54
N LEU A 131 11.21 19.85 -2.09
CA LEU A 131 10.40 18.87 -2.84
C LEU A 131 11.10 18.37 -4.12
N ARG A 132 11.89 19.22 -4.79
CA ARG A 132 12.68 18.80 -5.96
C ARG A 132 13.76 17.78 -5.58
N GLN A 133 14.44 17.99 -4.44
CA GLN A 133 15.41 17.02 -3.94
C GLN A 133 14.73 15.68 -3.64
N VAL A 134 13.53 15.70 -3.06
CA VAL A 134 12.85 14.46 -2.66
C VAL A 134 12.25 13.70 -3.82
N ASN A 135 11.64 14.38 -4.79
CA ASN A 135 11.11 13.72 -5.97
C ASN A 135 12.25 13.13 -6.85
N GLN A 136 13.47 13.69 -6.78
CA GLN A 136 14.66 13.08 -7.40
C GLN A 136 15.12 11.80 -6.67
N TRP A 137 14.73 11.63 -5.40
CA TRP A 137 15.06 10.49 -4.55
C TRP A 137 13.88 9.52 -4.39
N GLY A 138 12.80 9.68 -5.19
CA GLY A 138 11.60 8.83 -5.22
C GLY A 138 11.84 7.36 -5.60
N GLY A 139 13.09 6.88 -5.48
CA GLY A 139 13.45 5.49 -5.55
C GLY A 139 13.10 4.72 -4.27
N VAL A 140 13.16 3.41 -4.37
CA VAL A 140 12.94 2.48 -3.26
C VAL A 140 14.02 2.67 -2.20
N LEU A 141 13.67 3.35 -1.11
CA LEU A 141 14.49 3.35 0.09
C LEU A 141 14.22 2.05 0.85
N GLN A 142 15.19 1.14 0.79
CA GLN A 142 15.21 -0.02 1.68
C GLN A 142 15.77 0.46 3.02
N VAL A 143 14.95 0.45 4.06
CA VAL A 143 15.36 0.92 5.38
C VAL A 143 16.15 -0.20 6.05
N PRO A 144 17.45 0.01 6.41
CA PRO A 144 18.19 -0.97 7.17
C PRO A 144 17.50 -1.23 8.51
N VAL A 145 17.23 -2.49 8.83
CA VAL A 145 16.55 -2.89 10.07
C VAL A 145 17.27 -2.37 11.33
N SER A 146 18.58 -2.18 11.26
CA SER A 146 19.40 -1.62 12.36
C SER A 146 19.07 -0.17 12.73
N LEU A 147 18.42 0.61 11.85
CA LEU A 147 17.92 1.96 12.15
C LEU A 147 16.50 1.95 12.75
N LEU A 148 15.82 0.80 12.74
CA LEU A 148 14.41 0.65 13.14
C LEU A 148 14.22 0.36 14.64
N GLU A 149 15.29 0.03 15.38
CA GLU A 149 15.20 -0.25 16.83
C GLU A 149 14.82 0.98 17.67
N LEU A 150 14.93 2.19 17.11
CA LEU A 150 14.75 3.45 17.84
C LEU A 150 13.31 3.99 17.88
N SER A 151 12.35 3.37 17.22
CA SER A 151 10.95 3.80 17.38
C SER A 151 9.97 2.66 17.12
N SER A 152 9.06 2.43 18.06
CA SER A 152 7.91 1.55 17.90
C SER A 152 6.99 2.11 16.79
N VAL A 153 7.15 1.61 15.56
CA VAL A 153 6.39 2.08 14.39
C VAL A 153 5.03 1.38 14.27
N THR A 154 4.26 1.39 15.35
CA THR A 154 2.99 0.66 15.44
C THR A 154 1.79 1.42 14.91
N ASN A 155 1.94 2.70 14.54
CA ASN A 155 0.86 3.51 14.01
C ASN A 155 1.20 4.13 12.64
N PRO A 156 0.18 4.36 11.77
CA PRO A 156 0.38 4.96 10.46
C PRO A 156 1.03 6.36 10.46
N PHE A 157 0.80 7.15 11.52
CA PHE A 157 1.48 8.44 11.71
C PHE A 157 3.00 8.26 11.89
N GLY A 158 3.44 7.19 12.56
CA GLY A 158 4.84 6.82 12.68
C GLY A 158 5.46 6.49 11.33
N TRP A 159 4.74 5.76 10.46
CA TRP A 159 5.20 5.50 9.08
C TRP A 159 5.32 6.79 8.28
N PHE A 160 4.39 7.74 8.44
CA PHE A 160 4.47 9.07 7.82
C PHE A 160 5.75 9.79 8.18
N MET A 161 6.00 9.92 9.49
CA MET A 161 7.13 10.66 10.01
C MET A 161 8.43 9.98 9.59
N TRP A 162 8.44 8.65 9.45
CA TRP A 162 9.55 7.93 8.84
C TRP A 162 9.71 8.22 7.36
N GLY A 163 8.63 8.24 6.57
CA GLY A 163 8.69 8.67 5.18
C GLY A 163 9.25 10.07 5.02
N LEU A 164 8.73 11.03 5.78
CA LEU A 164 9.25 12.39 5.80
C LEU A 164 10.72 12.47 6.24
N ARG A 165 11.14 11.71 7.25
CA ARG A 165 12.55 11.67 7.68
C ARG A 165 13.45 11.02 6.64
N ALA A 166 13.03 9.88 6.09
CA ALA A 166 13.77 9.12 5.07
C ALA A 166 13.91 9.91 3.76
N SER A 167 12.95 10.77 3.44
CA SER A 167 13.02 11.67 2.30
C SER A 167 13.84 12.94 2.56
N GLY A 168 14.31 13.21 3.78
CA GLY A 168 14.97 14.47 4.12
C GLY A 168 14.01 15.66 4.28
N LEU A 169 12.71 15.45 4.09
CA LEU A 169 11.64 16.43 4.29
C LEU A 169 11.42 16.78 5.78
N GLY A 170 11.75 15.85 6.69
CA GLY A 170 11.20 15.82 8.04
C GLY A 170 11.70 16.84 9.06
N MET A 171 12.80 17.57 8.80
CA MET A 171 13.32 18.60 9.74
C MET A 171 12.82 20.00 9.39
N GLU A 172 12.90 20.38 8.12
CA GLU A 172 12.58 21.74 7.67
C GLU A 172 11.08 21.95 7.52
N LEU A 173 10.35 20.95 7.01
CA LEU A 173 8.88 20.98 6.97
C LEU A 173 8.29 20.97 8.38
N TRP A 174 8.79 20.10 9.27
CA TRP A 174 8.31 20.02 10.65
C TRP A 174 8.49 21.34 11.42
N SER A 175 9.59 22.07 11.17
CA SER A 175 9.85 23.35 11.82
C SER A 175 8.98 24.50 11.32
N LYS A 176 8.42 24.39 10.10
CA LYS A 176 7.54 25.40 9.48
C LYS A 176 6.05 25.04 9.57
N TRP A 177 5.73 23.77 9.80
CA TRP A 177 4.37 23.25 9.86
C TRP A 177 3.85 23.27 11.30
N ASP A 178 3.23 24.39 11.69
CA ASP A 178 2.29 24.37 12.80
C ASP A 178 1.11 23.45 12.41
N GLY A 179 0.46 22.78 13.36
CA GLY A 179 -0.59 21.80 13.11
C GLY A 179 -1.84 22.35 12.40
N ASN A 180 -1.86 23.64 12.08
CA ASN A 180 -2.95 24.36 11.44
C ASN A 180 -2.99 24.19 9.91
N ASP A 181 -1.86 23.94 9.25
CA ASP A 181 -1.79 23.91 7.76
C ASP A 181 -2.11 22.52 7.18
N ARG A 182 -2.30 21.52 8.05
CA ARG A 182 -2.66 20.16 7.64
C ARG A 182 -4.18 20.02 7.50
N LEU A 183 -4.65 19.94 6.26
CA LEU A 183 -6.06 19.77 5.95
C LEU A 183 -6.57 18.34 6.22
N GLY A 184 -5.70 17.33 6.13
CA GLY A 184 -6.10 16.01 6.61
C GLY A 184 -5.25 14.84 6.13
N ILE A 185 -5.47 13.70 6.79
CA ILE A 185 -4.76 12.45 6.52
C ILE A 185 -5.79 11.34 6.26
N SER A 186 -5.52 10.48 5.28
CA SER A 186 -6.21 9.19 5.12
C SER A 186 -5.18 8.07 5.10
N GLU A 187 -5.45 7.02 5.88
CA GLU A 187 -4.54 5.91 6.14
C GLU A 187 -5.27 4.58 6.00
N MET A 188 -4.53 3.56 5.55
CA MET A 188 -4.99 2.18 5.66
C MET A 188 -3.82 1.20 5.70
N GLN A 189 -4.06 0.06 6.33
CA GLN A 189 -3.16 -1.08 6.34
C GLN A 189 -3.94 -2.33 5.91
N ILE A 190 -3.37 -3.10 4.98
CA ILE A 190 -3.98 -4.30 4.42
C ILE A 190 -2.95 -5.42 4.43
N THR A 191 -3.29 -6.56 5.02
CA THR A 191 -2.41 -7.74 5.05
C THR A 191 -2.25 -8.36 3.66
N TRP A 192 -1.13 -9.04 3.40
CA TRP A 192 -0.82 -9.63 2.09
C TRP A 192 -1.92 -10.58 1.57
N ASP A 193 -2.59 -11.32 2.45
CA ASP A 193 -3.69 -12.24 2.10
C ASP A 193 -4.95 -11.49 1.63
N LYS A 194 -5.15 -10.26 2.10
CA LYS A 194 -6.35 -9.44 1.80
C LYS A 194 -6.12 -8.37 0.74
N VAL A 195 -4.87 -8.08 0.40
CA VAL A 195 -4.57 -7.04 -0.58
C VAL A 195 -5.05 -7.47 -1.97
N ALA A 196 -5.93 -6.64 -2.54
CA ALA A 196 -6.55 -6.80 -3.84
C ALA A 196 -6.72 -5.42 -4.51
N SER A 197 -6.93 -5.42 -5.82
CA SER A 197 -7.18 -4.19 -6.56
C SER A 197 -8.45 -3.49 -6.07
N MET A 198 -8.37 -2.20 -5.77
CA MET A 198 -9.48 -1.44 -5.19
C MET A 198 -9.42 0.04 -5.57
N ASN A 199 -10.57 0.69 -5.54
CA ASN A 199 -10.68 2.14 -5.63
C ASN A 199 -11.07 2.70 -4.27
N LYS A 200 -10.30 3.66 -3.76
CA LYS A 200 -10.65 4.40 -2.54
C LYS A 200 -11.18 5.77 -2.91
N LYS A 201 -12.28 6.14 -2.27
CA LYS A 201 -12.75 7.53 -2.16
C LYS A 201 -12.75 7.94 -0.70
N GLY A 202 -12.56 9.22 -0.43
CA GLY A 202 -12.63 9.77 0.92
C GLY A 202 -12.72 11.29 0.90
N THR A 203 -12.80 11.87 2.09
CA THR A 203 -12.97 13.31 2.25
C THR A 203 -12.11 13.82 3.39
N TRP A 204 -11.50 14.99 3.23
CA TRP A 204 -10.92 15.78 4.30
C TRP A 204 -11.84 16.95 4.58
N LYS A 205 -12.29 17.10 5.82
CA LYS A 205 -13.23 18.14 6.22
C LYS A 205 -12.85 18.68 7.59
N SER A 206 -12.85 20.00 7.74
CA SER A 206 -12.64 20.63 9.05
C SER A 206 -13.87 20.46 9.96
N GLY A 207 -13.64 20.56 11.26
CA GLY A 207 -14.71 20.55 12.26
C GLY A 207 -15.63 21.78 12.14
N PRO A 208 -16.75 21.82 12.89
CA PRO A 208 -17.73 22.90 12.81
C PRO A 208 -17.18 24.22 13.39
N LYS A 209 -16.31 24.91 12.65
CA LYS A 209 -15.89 26.30 12.91
C LYS A 209 -16.37 27.14 11.74
N MET A 210 -17.38 27.98 11.98
CA MET A 210 -18.18 28.69 10.96
C MET A 210 -17.42 29.64 10.02
N LEU A 211 -16.13 29.93 10.24
CA LEU A 211 -15.45 31.02 9.53
C LEU A 211 -14.28 30.60 8.64
N ASN A 212 -13.84 29.34 8.65
CA ASN A 212 -12.68 28.83 7.90
C ASN A 212 -12.86 27.33 7.66
N ASP A 213 -14.02 26.90 7.14
CA ASP A 213 -14.27 25.48 6.91
C ASP A 213 -13.76 25.02 5.55
N TYR A 214 -13.14 23.84 5.49
CA TYR A 214 -12.69 23.24 4.24
C TYR A 214 -13.37 21.90 4.03
N HIS A 215 -13.53 21.52 2.76
CA HIS A 215 -14.01 20.21 2.35
C HIS A 215 -13.36 19.83 1.03
N TYR A 216 -12.49 18.82 1.08
CA TYR A 216 -11.86 18.21 -0.07
C TYR A 216 -12.27 16.76 -0.22
N ASP A 217 -12.74 16.37 -1.41
CA ASP A 217 -12.93 14.98 -1.79
C ASP A 217 -11.66 14.47 -2.47
N PHE A 218 -11.30 13.22 -2.26
CA PHE A 218 -10.19 12.58 -2.95
C PHE A 218 -10.53 11.19 -3.44
N SER A 219 -9.80 10.74 -4.46
CA SER A 219 -9.84 9.34 -4.87
C SER A 219 -8.53 8.85 -5.48
N TYR A 220 -8.24 7.57 -5.25
CA TYR A 220 -7.09 6.86 -5.79
C TYR A 220 -7.44 5.39 -6.06
N GLU A 221 -6.61 4.75 -6.86
CA GLU A 221 -6.68 3.33 -7.17
C GLU A 221 -5.46 2.60 -6.60
N ILE A 222 -5.69 1.37 -6.15
CA ILE A 222 -4.65 0.37 -5.93
C ILE A 222 -4.87 -0.76 -6.92
N SER A 223 -3.83 -1.10 -7.68
CA SER A 223 -3.85 -2.24 -8.59
C SER A 223 -2.83 -3.28 -8.12
N VAL A 224 -3.26 -4.52 -7.97
CA VAL A 224 -2.43 -5.65 -7.50
C VAL A 224 -2.21 -6.63 -8.65
N ARG A 225 -0.97 -7.07 -8.84
CA ARG A 225 -0.58 -8.13 -9.76
C ARG A 225 0.20 -9.19 -9.00
N ASP A 226 -0.13 -10.46 -9.22
CA ASP A 226 0.59 -11.61 -8.69
C ASP A 226 1.78 -12.00 -9.57
#